data_AF-A0A935L823-F1
#
_entry.id   AF-A0A935L823-F1
#
_cell.length_a   1.000
_cell.length_b   1.000
_cell.length_c   1.000
_cell.angle_alpha   90.00
_cell.angle_beta   90.00
_cell.angle_gamma   90.00
#
_symmetry.space_group_name_H-M   'P 1'
#
loop_
_entity.id
_entity.type
_entity.pdbx_description
1 polymer ?
#
loop_
_entity_poly.entity_id
_entity_poly.type
_entity_poly.pdbx_seq_one_letter_code
_entity_poly.pdbx_strand_id
1 'polypeptide(L)'
;MVQELAKRWRNLDVTVAEGVAQLTTLCVHELSVKGAENHQIVRCVPTPNDAIQKLFEHAGIGLPKSPNKEVNVSTKRKLTTQRK
;
A
#
# COMPACT_ATOMS: atom_id res chain seq x y z
N MET A 1 12.82 -3.78 -14.10
CA MET A 1 12.38 -3.30 -12.76
C MET A 1 13.57 -3.14 -11.79
N VAL A 2 14.34 -4.21 -11.50
CA VAL A 2 15.46 -4.15 -10.54
C VAL A 2 16.53 -3.11 -10.91
N GLN A 3 16.86 -2.94 -12.19
CA GLN A 3 17.86 -1.96 -12.65
C GLN A 3 17.44 -0.50 -12.40
N GLU A 4 16.15 -0.18 -12.48
CA GLU A 4 15.66 1.18 -12.23
C GLU A 4 15.67 1.51 -10.74
N LEU A 5 15.30 0.55 -9.89
CA LEU A 5 15.45 0.65 -8.44
C LEU A 5 16.93 0.80 -8.04
N ALA A 6 17.83 0.02 -8.63
CA ALA A 6 19.27 0.14 -8.38
C ALA A 6 19.83 1.52 -8.75
N LYS A 7 19.32 2.15 -9.82
CA LYS A 7 19.70 3.53 -10.17
C LYS A 7 19.17 4.54 -9.16
N ARG A 8 17.90 4.42 -8.76
CA ARG A 8 17.22 5.34 -7.83
C ARG A 8 17.76 5.24 -6.40
N TRP A 9 18.15 4.04 -5.99
CA TRP A 9 18.72 3.75 -4.67
C TRP A 9 20.24 3.68 -4.66
N ARG A 10 20.92 4.08 -5.74
CA ARG A 10 22.39 4.07 -5.80
C ARG A 10 23.05 4.90 -4.67
N ASN A 11 22.36 5.93 -4.21
CA ASN A 11 22.84 6.82 -3.15
C ASN A 11 22.38 6.39 -1.74
N LEU A 12 21.62 5.31 -1.65
CA LEU A 12 21.24 4.68 -0.39
C LEU A 12 22.20 3.52 -0.14
N ASP A 13 22.67 3.38 1.09
CA ASP A 13 23.49 2.24 1.53
C ASP A 13 22.59 1.00 1.74
N VAL A 14 21.86 0.61 0.69
CA VAL A 14 20.89 -0.49 0.72
C VAL A 14 20.88 -1.19 -0.63
N THR A 15 20.88 -2.52 -0.60
CA THR A 15 20.68 -3.31 -1.82
C THR A 15 19.22 -3.31 -2.23
N VAL A 16 18.94 -3.52 -3.53
CA VAL A 16 17.55 -3.59 -4.01
C VAL A 16 16.75 -4.68 -3.30
N ALA A 17 17.38 -5.81 -2.97
CA ALA A 17 16.73 -6.90 -2.23
C ALA A 17 16.34 -6.47 -0.81
N GLU A 18 17.25 -5.82 -0.08
CA GLU A 18 16.99 -5.31 1.27
C GLU A 18 15.93 -4.22 1.27
N GLY A 19 15.99 -3.28 0.32
CA GLY A 19 14.98 -2.23 0.21
C GLY A 19 13.58 -2.80 -0.06
N VAL A 20 13.47 -3.80 -0.93
CA VAL A 20 12.20 -4.50 -1.18
C VAL A 20 11.74 -5.27 0.06
N ALA A 21 12.64 -5.96 0.76
CA ALA A 21 12.31 -6.67 1.99
C ALA A 21 11.82 -5.70 3.09
N GLN A 22 12.42 -4.52 3.22
CA GLN A 22 11.94 -3.49 4.13
C GLN A 22 10.56 -2.97 3.73
N LEU A 23 10.31 -2.75 2.43
CA LEU A 23 8.99 -2.33 1.94
C LEU A 23 7.90 -3.37 2.22
N THR A 24 8.22 -4.67 2.21
CA THR A 24 7.25 -5.71 2.55
C THR A 24 6.77 -5.67 4.00
N THR A 25 7.50 -4.99 4.91
CA THR A 25 7.04 -4.81 6.30
C THR A 25 5.90 -3.78 6.40
N LEU A 26 5.73 -2.92 5.40
CA LEU A 26 4.70 -1.88 5.38
C LEU A 26 3.36 -2.48 4.92
N CYS A 27 2.66 -3.14 5.84
CA CYS A 27 1.35 -3.73 5.58
C CYS A 27 0.22 -2.75 5.91
N VAL A 28 -0.81 -2.69 5.04
CA VAL A 28 -2.07 -2.01 5.36
C VAL A 28 -2.72 -2.72 6.55
N HIS A 29 -3.00 -1.97 7.62
CA HIS A 29 -3.72 -2.47 8.78
C HIS A 29 -5.21 -2.19 8.62
N GLU A 30 -6.02 -3.19 8.94
CA GLU A 30 -7.48 -3.07 8.95
C GLU A 30 -7.96 -3.01 10.41
N LEU A 31 -8.53 -1.87 10.80
CA LEU A 31 -9.05 -1.63 12.14
C LEU A 31 -10.58 -1.62 12.10
N SER A 32 -11.21 -2.50 12.87
CA SER A 32 -12.67 -2.50 13.05
C SER A 32 -13.02 -1.65 14.27
N VAL A 33 -13.70 -0.51 14.05
CA VAL A 33 -14.15 0.35 15.14
C VAL A 33 -15.47 -0.19 15.69
N LYS A 34 -15.42 -0.84 16.86
CA LYS A 34 -16.62 -1.30 17.60
C LYS A 34 -17.32 -0.08 18.23
N GLY A 35 -18.53 0.24 17.79
CA GLY A 35 -19.34 1.34 18.35
C GLY A 35 -19.94 2.28 17.31
N ALA A 36 -19.49 2.23 16.06
CA ALA A 36 -20.23 2.83 14.94
C ALA A 36 -21.37 1.89 14.55
N GLU A 37 -22.57 2.43 14.36
CA GLU A 37 -23.78 1.67 14.00
C GLU A 37 -23.65 0.79 12.72
N ASN A 38 -22.54 0.90 11.97
CA ASN A 38 -22.27 0.19 10.74
C ASN A 38 -20.87 -0.46 10.65
N HIS A 39 -20.32 -1.05 11.73
CA HIS A 39 -19.04 -1.81 11.70
C HIS A 39 -17.99 -1.15 10.78
N GLN A 40 -17.59 0.08 11.10
CA GLN A 40 -16.73 0.84 10.19
C GLN A 40 -15.32 0.25 10.19
N ILE A 41 -14.97 -0.32 9.04
CA ILE A 41 -13.63 -0.82 8.76
C ILE A 41 -12.76 0.35 8.29
N VAL A 42 -11.77 0.71 9.09
CA VAL A 42 -10.77 1.75 8.77
C VAL A 42 -9.48 1.07 8.35
N ARG A 43 -9.10 1.25 7.08
CA ARG A 43 -7.81 0.78 6.56
C ARG A 43 -6.80 1.90 6.66
N CYS A 44 -5.69 1.67 7.35
CA CYS A 44 -4.63 2.64 7.53
C CYS A 44 -3.29 2.03 7.06
N VAL A 45 -2.50 2.82 6.35
CA VAL A 45 -1.09 2.50 6.13
C VAL A 45 -0.34 3.10 7.32
N PRO A 46 0.39 2.30 8.11
CA PRO A 46 1.15 2.83 9.23
C PRO A 46 2.18 3.85 8.72
N THR A 47 2.47 4.88 9.52
CA THR A 47 3.50 5.86 9.19
C THR A 47 4.82 5.11 8.97
N PRO A 48 5.45 5.23 7.79
CA PRO A 48 6.71 4.56 7.51
C PRO A 48 7.79 5.05 8.49
N ASN A 49 8.72 4.16 8.85
CA ASN A 49 9.92 4.59 9.55
C ASN A 49 10.82 5.42 8.60
N ASP A 50 11.79 6.15 9.16
CA ASP A 50 12.68 7.02 8.38
C ASP A 50 13.41 6.29 7.24
N ALA A 51 13.75 5.01 7.43
CA ALA A 51 14.42 4.21 6.41
C ALA A 51 13.49 3.94 5.22
N ILE A 52 12.27 3.48 5.47
CA ILE A 52 11.26 3.18 4.45
C ILE A 52 10.81 4.47 3.76
N GLN A 53 10.70 5.58 4.49
CA GLN A 53 10.36 6.87 3.91
C GLN A 53 11.42 7.31 2.88
N LYS A 54 12.72 7.19 3.21
CA LYS A 54 13.81 7.47 2.27
C LYS A 54 13.76 6.56 1.04
N LEU A 55 13.40 5.29 1.19
CA LEU A 55 13.22 4.37 0.04
C LEU A 55 12.13 4.86 -0.91
N PHE A 56 10.99 5.31 -0.38
CA PHE A 56 9.88 5.87 -1.16
C PHE A 56 10.27 7.19 -1.84
N GLU A 57 10.92 8.11 -1.13
CA GLU A 57 11.37 9.40 -1.66
C GLU A 57 12.35 9.22 -2.83
N HIS A 58 13.40 8.40 -2.65
CA HIS A 58 14.36 8.11 -3.71
C HIS A 58 13.75 7.31 -4.87
N ALA A 59 12.76 6.46 -4.58
CA ALA A 59 12.00 5.78 -5.63
C ALA A 59 11.01 6.72 -6.36
N GLY A 60 10.80 7.96 -5.88
CA GLY A 60 9.83 8.89 -6.45
C GLY A 60 8.38 8.45 -6.26
N ILE A 61 8.09 7.72 -5.18
CA ILE A 61 6.78 7.15 -4.87
C ILE A 61 6.17 7.94 -3.70
N GLY A 62 5.02 8.55 -3.92
CA GLY A 62 4.23 9.18 -2.86
C GLY A 62 3.33 8.17 -2.16
N LEU A 63 3.41 8.08 -0.83
CA LEU A 63 2.52 7.21 -0.05
C LEU A 63 1.10 7.81 -0.02
N PRO A 64 0.05 7.05 -0.39
CA PRO A 64 -1.32 7.56 -0.28
C PRO A 64 -1.71 7.72 1.20
N LYS A 65 -2.37 8.84 1.53
CA LYS A 65 -2.86 9.12 2.90
C LYS A 65 -3.84 8.07 3.43
N SER A 66 -4.56 7.40 2.55
CA SER A 66 -5.42 6.27 2.89
C SER A 66 -5.43 5.29 1.73
N PRO A 67 -5.34 3.97 1.99
CA PRO A 67 -5.62 2.98 0.96
C PRO A 67 -7.05 3.21 0.44
N ASN A 68 -7.28 2.95 -0.85
CA ASN A 68 -8.58 3.17 -1.48
C ASN A 68 -9.69 2.47 -0.67
N LYS A 69 -10.81 3.16 -0.47
CA LYS A 69 -12.04 2.55 0.07
C LYS A 69 -12.37 1.33 -0.79
N GLU A 70 -12.95 0.31 -0.17
CA GLU A 70 -13.39 -0.89 -0.87
C GLU A 70 -14.44 -0.52 -1.92
N VAL A 71 -13.98 -0.23 -3.14
CA VAL A 71 -14.87 0.07 -4.26
C VAL A 71 -15.47 -1.26 -4.67
N ASN A 72 -16.79 -1.39 -4.53
CA ASN A 72 -17.53 -2.55 -5.02
C ASN A 72 -17.47 -2.55 -6.55
N VAL A 73 -16.40 -3.13 -7.08
CA VAL A 73 -16.22 -3.29 -8.52
C VAL A 73 -17.14 -4.41 -8.99
N SER A 74 -18.11 -4.06 -9.83
CA SER A 74 -18.88 -5.05 -10.59
C SER A 74 -17.95 -5.66 -11.64
N THR A 75 -17.38 -6.82 -11.32
CA THR A 75 -16.69 -7.65 -12.30
C THR A 75 -17.71 -8.18 -13.32
N LYS A 76 -17.30 -8.50 -14.55
CA LYS A 76 -18.22 -9.00 -15.61
C LYS A 76 -19.16 -10.12 -15.13
N ARG A 77 -18.69 -10.94 -14.17
CA ARG A 77 -19.45 -12.03 -13.54
C ARG A 77 -20.59 -11.54 -12.63
N LYS A 78 -20.43 -10.41 -11.94
CA LYS A 78 -21.50 -9.77 -11.11
C LYS A 78 -22.60 -9.13 -11.96
N LEU A 79 -22.25 -8.59 -13.13
CA LEU A 79 -23.20 -7.97 -14.07
C LEU A 79 -24.21 -8.96 -14.67
N THR A 80 -23.81 -10.22 -14.87
CA THR A 80 -24.71 -11.24 -15.44
C THR A 80 -25.77 -11.70 -14.44
N THR A 81 -25.46 -11.70 -13.13
CA THR A 81 -26.38 -12.17 -12.08
C THR A 81 -27.50 -11.17 -11.76
N GLN A 82 -27.29 -9.87 -11.95
CA GLN A 82 -28.32 -8.83 -11.67
C GLN A 82 -29.34 -8.62 -12.80
N ARG A 83 -29.28 -9.41 -13.89
CA ARG A 83 -30.24 -9.35 -15.00
C ARG A 83 -31.34 -10.41 -14.94
N LYS A 84 -31.63 -10.96 -13.77
CA LYS A 84 -32.77 -11.86 -13.56
C LYS A 84 -33.80 -11.20 -12.66
#